data_AF-A0A022Y3E3-F1
#
_entry.id   AF-A0A022Y3E3-F1
#
_cell.length_a   1.000
_cell.length_b   1.000
_cell.length_c   1.000
_cell.angle_alpha   90.00
_cell.angle_beta   90.00
_cell.angle_gamma   90.00
#
_symmetry.space_group_name_H-M   'P 1'
#
loop_
_entity.id
_entity.type
_entity.pdbx_description
1 polymer ?
#
loop_
_entity_poly.entity_id
_entity_poly.type
_entity_poly.pdbx_seq_one_letter_code
_entity_poly.pdbx_strand_id
1 'polypeptide(L)'
;MTGLEWDSPSTIPPIHHHHAQSSPPACILTSSISYQLWRLIPLDEFSFYCDSETSDEVSNPDILMLRDSEDSGMESVLAVEVWLSQTSADLEKRVRYLIEMNRVKVAMLFDIKETPNYKNPLRTEENKKIYHSERIANPGNSTVLIRQYCKGRTPYSPVFLYGVRWMGELTAAVQVFGKDTATGEAVARTPRVTFFGHPKASSRELFDYEPYFSLNTSLSDCVQSDDERYHKELVLNWDILRFELERARRGLASLRYTTAARGLAISEKL
;
A
#
# COMPACT_ATOMS: atom_id res chain seq x y z
N MET A 1 -17.91 4.64 -52.07
CA MET A 1 -16.97 5.75 -51.77
C MET A 1 -17.13 6.10 -50.31
N THR A 2 -16.05 5.92 -49.58
CA THR A 2 -15.88 5.96 -48.14
C THR A 2 -15.88 7.39 -47.61
N GLY A 3 -16.62 7.63 -46.52
CA GLY A 3 -16.46 8.80 -45.64
C GLY A 3 -16.28 8.29 -44.22
N LEU A 4 -15.05 8.33 -43.73
CA LEU A 4 -14.63 7.94 -42.39
C LEU A 4 -15.01 9.03 -41.39
N GLU A 5 -15.90 8.73 -40.45
CA GLU A 5 -15.95 9.44 -39.17
C GLU A 5 -14.90 8.85 -38.23
N TRP A 6 -14.08 9.73 -37.68
CA TRP A 6 -13.03 9.41 -36.72
C TRP A 6 -13.64 9.27 -35.33
N ASP A 7 -13.94 8.04 -34.92
CA ASP A 7 -14.11 7.73 -33.50
C ASP A 7 -12.75 7.83 -32.81
N SER A 8 -12.66 8.74 -31.84
CA SER A 8 -11.56 8.78 -30.87
C SER A 8 -11.88 7.80 -29.74
N PRO A 9 -11.12 6.73 -29.50
CA PRO A 9 -11.24 5.97 -28.27
C PRO A 9 -10.28 6.56 -27.23
N SER A 10 -10.76 7.52 -26.44
CA SER A 10 -10.19 7.77 -25.12
C SER A 10 -10.61 6.64 -24.18
N THR A 11 -10.00 5.47 -24.35
CA THR A 11 -10.30 4.29 -23.52
C THR A 11 -9.12 4.05 -22.59
N ILE A 12 -9.14 4.73 -21.44
CA ILE A 12 -8.42 4.24 -20.27
C ILE A 12 -9.12 2.92 -19.90
N PRO A 13 -8.43 1.77 -19.86
CA PRO A 13 -9.07 0.52 -19.51
C PRO A 13 -9.58 0.57 -18.06
N PRO A 14 -10.77 0.02 -17.78
CA PRO A 14 -11.30 -0.03 -16.43
C PRO A 14 -10.42 -0.94 -15.57
N ILE A 15 -9.84 -0.38 -14.50
CA ILE A 15 -9.18 -1.16 -13.46
C ILE A 15 -10.30 -1.83 -12.65
N HIS A 16 -10.55 -3.11 -12.90
CA HIS A 16 -11.49 -3.91 -12.12
C HIS A 16 -10.84 -4.31 -10.80
N HIS A 17 -11.24 -3.65 -9.70
CA HIS A 17 -10.86 -4.00 -8.34
C HIS A 17 -11.89 -4.97 -7.75
N HIS A 18 -11.51 -6.23 -7.51
CA HIS A 18 -12.30 -7.16 -6.72
C HIS A 18 -11.74 -7.24 -5.29
N HIS A 19 -12.59 -6.87 -4.33
CA HIS A 19 -12.24 -6.70 -2.92
C HIS A 19 -12.28 -8.04 -2.16
N ALA A 20 -11.14 -8.68 -1.95
CA ALA A 20 -10.96 -9.67 -0.90
C ALA A 20 -9.99 -9.13 0.18
N GLN A 21 -10.53 -8.77 1.34
CA GLN A 21 -9.80 -8.54 2.60
C GLN A 21 -8.71 -7.45 2.70
N SER A 22 -8.56 -6.56 1.72
CA SER A 22 -7.56 -5.47 1.81
C SER A 22 -8.08 -4.24 2.58
N SER A 23 -7.26 -3.76 3.53
CA SER A 23 -7.55 -2.54 4.30
C SER A 23 -7.39 -1.27 3.44
N PRO A 24 -8.13 -0.17 3.67
CA PRO A 24 -8.00 1.05 2.85
C PRO A 24 -6.57 1.59 2.68
N PRO A 25 -5.70 1.60 3.72
CA PRO A 25 -4.29 1.96 3.55
C PRO A 25 -3.53 1.06 2.57
N ALA A 26 -3.75 -0.25 2.62
CA ALA A 26 -3.13 -1.19 1.68
C ALA A 26 -3.65 -0.95 0.26
N CYS A 27 -4.98 -0.91 0.05
CA CYS A 27 -5.56 -0.72 -1.29
C CYS A 27 -5.09 0.57 -1.98
N ILE A 28 -5.09 1.68 -1.24
CA ILE A 28 -4.69 2.99 -1.78
C ILE A 28 -3.20 2.98 -2.11
N LEU A 29 -2.38 2.38 -1.24
CA LEU A 29 -0.94 2.30 -1.49
C LEU A 29 -0.65 1.39 -2.69
N THR A 30 -1.27 0.21 -2.79
CA THR A 30 -1.18 -0.69 -3.96
C THR A 30 -1.55 0.03 -5.24
N SER A 31 -2.68 0.75 -5.26
CA SER A 31 -3.12 1.49 -6.45
C SER A 31 -2.13 2.59 -6.85
N SER A 32 -1.58 3.31 -5.86
CA SER A 32 -0.59 4.36 -6.10
C SER A 32 0.74 3.79 -6.64
N ILE A 33 1.21 2.68 -6.07
CA ILE A 33 2.42 2.01 -6.52
C ILE A 33 2.23 1.49 -7.95
N SER A 34 1.12 0.80 -8.21
CA SER A 34 0.78 0.28 -9.55
C SER A 34 0.77 1.39 -10.60
N TYR A 35 0.09 2.50 -10.32
CA TYR A 35 0.05 3.65 -11.23
C TYR A 35 1.44 4.25 -11.48
N GLN A 36 2.28 4.35 -10.45
CA GLN A 36 3.63 4.88 -10.60
C GLN A 36 4.52 3.95 -11.42
N LEU A 37 4.49 2.64 -11.15
CA LEU A 37 5.26 1.64 -11.90
C LEU A 37 4.82 1.59 -13.37
N TRP A 38 3.52 1.65 -13.65
CA TRP A 38 2.96 1.68 -15.00
C TRP A 38 3.53 2.83 -15.85
N ARG A 39 3.85 3.99 -15.24
CA ARG A 39 4.46 5.12 -15.93
C ARG A 39 5.96 4.99 -16.19
N LEU A 40 6.60 3.96 -15.65
CA LEU A 40 8.05 3.76 -15.76
C LEU A 40 8.44 2.74 -16.82
N ILE A 41 7.49 1.95 -17.32
CA ILE A 41 7.74 0.79 -18.19
C ILE A 41 7.29 0.99 -19.65
N PRO A 42 7.88 0.25 -20.61
CA PRO A 42 7.34 0.09 -21.96
C PRO A 42 6.05 -0.76 -21.94
N LEU A 43 4.91 -0.15 -22.24
CA LEU A 43 3.59 -0.81 -22.13
C LEU A 43 3.27 -1.76 -23.29
N ASP A 44 4.07 -1.71 -24.36
CA ASP A 44 4.03 -2.64 -25.48
C ASP A 44 4.62 -4.02 -25.13
N GLU A 45 5.41 -4.11 -24.07
CA GLU A 45 6.09 -5.34 -23.66
C GLU A 45 5.68 -5.82 -22.26
N PHE A 46 5.27 -4.91 -21.39
CA PHE A 46 4.98 -5.23 -20.00
C PHE A 46 3.52 -4.99 -19.66
N SER A 47 2.96 -5.92 -18.88
CA SER A 47 1.59 -5.85 -18.35
C SER A 47 1.59 -5.94 -16.83
N PHE A 48 0.66 -5.22 -16.19
CA PHE A 48 0.44 -5.29 -14.76
C PHE A 48 -0.88 -5.98 -14.43
N TYR A 49 -0.82 -6.95 -13.53
CA TYR A 49 -1.98 -7.60 -12.94
C TYR A 49 -2.04 -7.20 -11.46
N CYS A 50 -3.17 -6.63 -11.06
CA CYS A 50 -3.46 -6.34 -9.65
C CYS A 50 -4.56 -7.30 -9.21
N ASP A 51 -4.26 -8.15 -8.22
CA ASP A 51 -5.20 -9.06 -7.55
C ASP A 51 -6.24 -9.71 -8.50
N SER A 52 -5.77 -10.53 -9.43
CA SER A 52 -6.64 -11.42 -10.21
C SER A 52 -6.71 -12.75 -9.46
N GLU A 53 -7.90 -13.16 -8.97
CA GLU A 53 -8.13 -14.55 -8.56
C GLU A 53 -7.94 -15.46 -9.79
N THR A 54 -6.72 -15.94 -10.01
CA THR A 54 -6.49 -17.07 -10.92
C THR A 54 -6.55 -18.32 -10.07
N SER A 55 -7.51 -19.17 -10.40
CA SER A 55 -7.89 -20.39 -9.71
C SER A 55 -6.69 -21.28 -9.32
N ASP A 56 -6.80 -21.82 -8.11
CA ASP A 56 -6.14 -23.00 -7.55
C ASP A 56 -4.62 -22.92 -7.29
N GLU A 57 -4.32 -22.66 -6.01
CA GLU A 57 -3.13 -23.03 -5.23
C GLU A 57 -1.93 -22.07 -5.05
N VAL A 58 -1.97 -20.82 -5.52
CA VAL A 58 -0.83 -19.89 -5.29
C VAL A 58 -1.31 -18.49 -4.87
N SER A 59 -0.76 -17.97 -3.77
CA SER A 59 -1.05 -16.61 -3.32
C SER A 59 -0.53 -15.59 -4.34
N ASN A 60 -1.44 -14.97 -5.09
CA ASN A 60 -1.09 -13.91 -6.03
C ASN A 60 -0.59 -12.67 -5.27
N PRO A 61 0.48 -12.02 -5.74
CA PRO A 61 0.93 -10.77 -5.15
C PRO A 61 -0.06 -9.64 -5.44
N ASP A 62 -0.07 -8.60 -4.61
CA ASP A 62 -0.93 -7.43 -4.80
C ASP A 62 -0.71 -6.76 -6.17
N ILE A 63 0.52 -6.80 -6.66
CA ILE A 63 0.88 -6.39 -8.02
C ILE A 63 1.84 -7.42 -8.62
N LEU A 64 1.54 -7.90 -9.82
CA LEU A 64 2.43 -8.72 -10.63
C LEU A 64 2.72 -7.99 -11.95
N MET A 65 4.00 -7.84 -12.28
CA MET A 65 4.45 -7.39 -13.59
C MET A 65 4.82 -8.62 -14.42
N LEU A 66 4.21 -8.74 -15.59
CA LEU A 66 4.54 -9.72 -16.60
C LEU A 66 5.26 -9.04 -17.77
N ARG A 67 6.19 -9.75 -18.38
CA ARG A 67 6.81 -9.40 -19.66
C ARG A 67 6.28 -10.36 -20.72
N ASP A 68 5.80 -9.83 -21.84
CA ASP A 68 5.53 -10.62 -23.03
C ASP A 68 6.79 -10.67 -23.89
N SER A 69 7.34 -11.87 -24.08
CA SER A 69 8.51 -12.10 -24.93
C SER A 69 8.16 -13.08 -26.03
N GLU A 70 8.54 -12.74 -27.27
CA GLU A 70 8.34 -13.63 -28.43
C GLU A 70 9.02 -15.00 -28.23
N ASP A 71 10.14 -15.05 -27.52
CA ASP A 71 10.96 -16.27 -27.35
C ASP A 71 10.49 -17.17 -26.20
N SER A 72 10.03 -16.58 -25.09
CA SER A 72 9.71 -17.31 -23.86
C SER A 72 8.24 -17.24 -23.45
N GLY A 73 7.41 -16.50 -24.19
CA GLY A 73 6.05 -16.15 -23.80
C GLY A 73 6.02 -15.25 -22.56
N MET A 74 4.90 -15.29 -21.84
CA MET A 74 4.68 -14.47 -20.65
C MET A 74 5.58 -14.89 -19.47
N GLU A 75 6.45 -13.99 -19.03
CA GLU A 75 7.35 -14.19 -17.88
C GLU A 75 6.97 -13.26 -16.71
N SER A 76 6.86 -13.83 -15.50
CA SER A 76 6.71 -13.05 -14.26
C SER A 76 8.03 -12.44 -13.85
N VAL A 77 8.11 -11.10 -13.79
CA VAL A 77 9.41 -10.41 -13.64
C VAL A 77 9.53 -9.62 -12.34
N LEU A 78 8.45 -8.99 -11.88
CA LEU A 78 8.39 -8.22 -10.62
C LEU A 78 7.12 -8.54 -9.85
N ALA A 79 7.22 -8.73 -8.53
CA ALA A 79 6.09 -8.76 -7.63
C ALA A 79 6.12 -7.58 -6.64
N VAL A 80 4.96 -7.07 -6.25
CA VAL A 80 4.80 -6.13 -5.14
C VAL A 80 3.78 -6.68 -4.16
N GLU A 81 4.12 -6.58 -2.88
CA GLU A 81 3.30 -7.02 -1.77
C GLU A 81 3.14 -5.86 -0.79
N VAL A 82 1.91 -5.56 -0.39
CA VAL A 82 1.51 -4.42 0.44
C VAL A 82 0.66 -4.90 1.62
N TRP A 83 1.26 -4.87 2.80
CA TRP A 83 0.68 -5.49 3.99
C TRP A 83 0.31 -4.48 5.06
N LEU A 84 -0.81 -4.72 5.77
CA LEU A 84 -1.15 -4.00 6.99
C LEU A 84 -1.15 -4.95 8.20
N SER A 85 -0.31 -4.64 9.20
CA SER A 85 -0.32 -5.24 10.53
C SER A 85 -0.18 -6.78 10.57
N GLN A 86 0.56 -7.37 9.63
CA GLN A 86 1.04 -8.76 9.73
C GLN A 86 2.37 -8.87 10.48
N THR A 87 2.72 -10.09 10.91
CA THR A 87 3.99 -10.33 11.58
C THR A 87 5.14 -10.31 10.55
N SER A 88 6.33 -9.85 10.97
CA SER A 88 7.49 -9.81 10.07
C SER A 88 7.90 -11.18 9.54
N ALA A 89 7.67 -12.25 10.30
CA ALA A 89 7.98 -13.61 9.89
C ALA A 89 7.07 -14.10 8.75
N ASP A 90 5.78 -13.74 8.79
CA ASP A 90 4.84 -14.08 7.72
C ASP A 90 5.18 -13.34 6.41
N LEU A 91 5.60 -12.07 6.55
CA LEU A 91 6.00 -11.23 5.41
C LEU A 91 7.25 -11.76 4.72
N GLU A 92 8.31 -12.10 5.47
CA GLU A 92 9.52 -12.67 4.88
C GLU A 92 9.25 -14.01 4.22
N LYS A 93 8.47 -14.88 4.86
CA LYS A 93 8.11 -16.19 4.29
C LYS A 93 7.37 -16.02 2.95
N ARG A 94 6.44 -15.06 2.87
CA ARG A 94 5.68 -14.82 1.65
C ARG A 94 6.53 -14.23 0.52
N VAL A 95 7.41 -13.28 0.83
CA VAL A 95 8.30 -12.71 -0.19
C VAL A 95 9.29 -13.74 -0.74
N ARG A 96 9.82 -14.61 0.13
CA ARG A 96 10.64 -15.75 -0.30
C ARG A 96 9.87 -16.66 -1.25
N TYR A 97 8.64 -17.01 -0.86
CA TYR A 97 7.76 -17.83 -1.69
C TYR A 97 7.49 -17.21 -3.07
N LEU A 98 7.28 -15.89 -3.16
CA LEU A 98 7.09 -15.22 -4.46
C LEU A 98 8.29 -15.41 -5.39
N ILE A 99 9.51 -15.19 -4.91
CA ILE A 99 10.73 -15.31 -5.71
C ILE A 99 11.04 -16.78 -6.08
N GLU A 100 10.83 -17.68 -5.13
CA GLU A 100 11.13 -19.11 -5.29
C GLU A 100 10.11 -19.80 -6.21
N MET A 101 8.81 -19.54 -6.03
CA MET A 101 7.73 -20.27 -6.71
C MET A 101 7.11 -19.51 -7.90
N ASN A 102 6.92 -18.19 -7.80
CA ASN A 102 6.28 -17.40 -8.88
C ASN A 102 7.27 -16.96 -9.96
N ARG A 103 8.52 -17.43 -9.88
CA ARG A 103 9.62 -17.15 -10.81
C ARG A 103 9.94 -15.67 -11.01
N VAL A 104 9.42 -14.78 -10.17
CA VAL A 104 9.78 -13.36 -10.21
C VAL A 104 11.25 -13.17 -9.86
N LYS A 105 11.88 -12.20 -10.52
CA LYS A 105 13.31 -11.91 -10.32
C LYS A 105 13.53 -10.89 -9.20
N VAL A 106 12.56 -10.01 -9.02
CA VAL A 106 12.54 -8.98 -7.99
C VAL A 106 11.19 -8.97 -7.28
N ALA A 107 11.21 -8.73 -5.97
CA ALA A 107 10.01 -8.49 -5.18
C ALA A 107 10.18 -7.23 -4.31
N MET A 108 9.15 -6.39 -4.27
CA MET A 108 9.06 -5.23 -3.38
C MET A 108 8.06 -5.48 -2.27
N LEU A 109 8.50 -5.36 -1.02
CA LEU A 109 7.66 -5.51 0.16
C LEU A 109 7.38 -4.15 0.80
N PHE A 110 6.12 -3.76 0.88
CA PHE A 110 5.64 -2.61 1.64
C PHE A 110 4.93 -3.10 2.90
N ASP A 111 5.54 -2.86 4.06
CA ASP A 111 5.01 -3.26 5.37
C ASP A 111 4.46 -2.04 6.12
N ILE A 112 3.14 -1.94 6.19
CA ILE A 112 2.38 -0.96 6.94
C ILE A 112 2.02 -1.55 8.31
N LYS A 113 2.23 -0.79 9.38
CA LYS A 113 1.92 -1.22 10.76
C LYS A 113 1.10 -0.17 11.48
N GLU A 114 0.04 -0.63 12.14
CA GLU A 114 -0.72 0.16 13.10
C GLU A 114 -0.32 -0.18 14.54
N THR A 115 0.11 0.80 15.33
CA THR A 115 0.51 0.61 16.73
C THR A 115 -0.17 1.59 17.68
N PRO A 116 -0.87 1.12 18.73
CA PRO A 116 -1.34 -0.25 18.92
C PRO A 116 -2.37 -0.64 17.85
N ASN A 117 -2.43 -1.92 17.51
CA ASN A 117 -3.45 -2.48 16.62
C ASN A 117 -4.87 -2.06 17.01
N TYR A 118 -5.73 -1.90 16.01
CA TYR A 118 -7.10 -1.50 16.22
C TYR A 118 -7.88 -2.50 17.07
N LYS A 119 -8.57 -1.95 18.06
CA LYS A 119 -9.68 -2.60 18.76
C LYS A 119 -10.81 -1.60 18.78
N ASN A 120 -12.03 -2.03 18.51
CA ASN A 120 -13.20 -1.14 18.56
C ASN A 120 -13.30 -0.52 19.97
N PRO A 121 -13.12 0.81 20.12
CA PRO A 121 -13.08 1.44 21.43
C PRO A 121 -14.43 1.36 22.15
N LEU A 122 -15.54 1.27 21.42
CA LEU A 122 -16.90 1.23 21.99
C LEU A 122 -17.29 -0.12 22.59
N ARG A 123 -16.35 -1.09 22.67
CA ARG A 123 -16.58 -2.37 23.37
C ARG A 123 -16.53 -2.25 24.89
N THR A 124 -15.98 -1.16 25.42
CA THR A 124 -15.85 -0.94 26.88
C THR A 124 -16.79 0.17 27.33
N GLU A 125 -17.47 -0.01 28.46
CA GLU A 125 -18.40 0.98 29.01
C GLU A 125 -17.75 2.33 29.32
N GLU A 126 -16.49 2.33 29.77
CA GLU A 126 -15.73 3.57 30.02
C GLU A 126 -15.60 4.43 28.75
N ASN A 127 -15.15 3.83 27.65
CA ASN A 127 -15.07 4.53 26.36
C ASN A 127 -16.44 4.95 25.82
N LYS A 128 -17.51 4.18 26.07
CA LYS A 128 -18.86 4.60 25.67
C LYS A 128 -19.30 5.87 26.41
N LYS A 129 -19.00 5.98 27.71
CA LYS A 129 -19.29 7.18 28.51
C LYS A 129 -18.53 8.40 27.98
N ILE A 130 -17.22 8.25 27.74
CA ILE A 130 -16.38 9.30 27.14
C ILE A 130 -16.95 9.72 25.79
N TYR A 131 -17.18 8.75 24.91
CA TYR A 131 -17.72 8.97 23.57
C TYR A 131 -19.04 9.74 23.58
N HIS A 132 -20.02 9.31 24.39
CA HIS A 132 -21.32 9.98 24.48
C HIS A 132 -21.20 11.41 25.02
N SER A 133 -20.41 11.61 26.08
CA SER A 133 -20.18 12.94 26.65
C SER A 133 -19.53 13.89 25.65
N GLU A 134 -18.46 13.46 24.98
CA GLU A 134 -17.73 14.26 24.00
C GLU A 134 -18.56 14.55 22.76
N ARG A 135 -19.37 13.58 22.31
CA ARG A 135 -20.25 13.77 21.15
C ARG A 135 -21.36 14.78 21.43
N ILE A 136 -21.88 14.82 22.65
CA ILE A 136 -22.89 15.81 23.06
C ILE A 136 -22.25 17.21 23.18
N ALA A 137 -21.05 17.30 23.76
CA ALA A 137 -20.36 18.58 23.93
C ALA A 137 -19.88 19.18 22.60
N ASN A 138 -19.44 18.35 21.66
CA ASN A 138 -18.80 18.77 20.42
C ASN A 138 -19.42 18.11 19.17
N PRO A 139 -20.73 18.28 18.91
CA PRO A 139 -21.39 17.60 17.80
C PRO A 139 -20.81 18.07 16.45
N GLY A 140 -20.62 17.15 15.51
CA GLY A 140 -20.14 17.54 14.19
C GLY A 140 -20.00 16.40 13.20
N ASN A 141 -19.65 16.78 11.96
CA ASN A 141 -19.30 15.83 10.92
C ASN A 141 -17.96 15.16 11.26
N SER A 142 -17.96 13.83 11.37
CA SER A 142 -16.78 13.06 11.78
C SER A 142 -15.57 13.27 10.86
N THR A 143 -15.76 13.40 9.56
CA THR A 143 -14.67 13.65 8.61
C THR A 143 -14.06 15.03 8.84
N VAL A 144 -14.87 16.05 9.10
CA VAL A 144 -14.38 17.41 9.41
C VAL A 144 -13.62 17.42 10.74
N LEU A 145 -14.19 16.79 11.78
CA LEU A 145 -13.56 16.72 13.11
C LEU A 145 -12.24 15.94 13.08
N ILE A 146 -12.16 14.83 12.33
CA ILE A 146 -10.91 14.07 12.14
C ILE A 146 -9.86 14.93 11.43
N ARG A 147 -10.26 15.67 10.38
CA ARG A 147 -9.34 16.60 9.67
C ARG A 147 -8.81 17.69 10.61
N GLN A 148 -9.68 18.28 11.42
CA GLN A 148 -9.29 19.27 12.43
C GLN A 148 -8.36 18.68 13.48
N TYR A 149 -8.68 17.51 14.01
CA TYR A 149 -7.84 16.80 14.97
C TYR A 149 -6.42 16.54 14.42
N CYS A 150 -6.32 16.17 13.14
CA CYS A 150 -5.02 15.89 12.50
C CYS A 150 -4.24 17.14 12.12
N LYS A 151 -4.85 18.33 12.11
CA LYS A 151 -4.18 19.57 11.67
C LYS A 151 -3.02 19.90 12.61
N GLY A 152 -1.82 20.07 12.04
CA GLY A 152 -0.61 20.38 12.80
C GLY A 152 0.00 19.19 13.57
N ARG A 153 -0.60 17.99 13.46
CA ARG A 153 -0.02 16.76 14.00
C ARG A 153 0.83 16.06 12.95
N THR A 154 1.73 15.19 13.40
CA THR A 154 2.50 14.34 12.50
C THR A 154 1.57 13.45 11.67
N PRO A 155 1.91 13.19 10.39
CA PRO A 155 1.03 12.48 9.46
C PRO A 155 0.82 11.01 9.84
N TYR A 156 1.65 10.45 10.73
CA TYR A 156 1.57 9.09 11.24
C TYR A 156 0.92 8.97 12.63
N SER A 157 0.56 10.09 13.28
CA SER A 157 0.01 10.10 14.64
C SER A 157 -1.31 9.33 14.77
N PRO A 158 -1.70 8.88 15.99
CA PRO A 158 -2.98 8.22 16.22
C PRO A 158 -4.14 9.16 15.92
N VAL A 159 -5.26 8.62 15.44
CA VAL A 159 -6.49 9.39 15.21
C VAL A 159 -7.47 9.20 16.35
N PHE A 160 -7.88 10.31 16.97
CA PHE A 160 -8.94 10.34 17.97
C PHE A 160 -10.15 11.10 17.43
N LEU A 161 -11.33 10.69 17.86
CA LEU A 161 -12.59 11.37 17.62
C LEU A 161 -13.51 11.10 18.81
N TYR A 162 -14.10 12.16 19.37
CA TYR A 162 -14.93 12.10 20.57
C TYR A 162 -14.23 11.42 21.76
N GLY A 163 -13.00 11.86 22.05
CA GLY A 163 -12.22 11.39 23.20
C GLY A 163 -11.68 9.95 23.10
N VAL A 164 -12.04 9.18 22.08
CA VAL A 164 -11.61 7.78 21.91
C VAL A 164 -10.74 7.58 20.66
N ARG A 165 -9.83 6.60 20.73
CA ARG A 165 -8.87 6.27 19.67
C ARG A 165 -9.50 5.37 18.61
N TRP A 166 -9.55 5.84 17.37
CA TRP A 166 -10.05 5.08 16.22
C TRP A 166 -8.94 4.47 15.37
N MET A 167 -7.72 4.99 15.54
CA MET A 167 -6.54 4.48 14.87
C MET A 167 -5.30 4.67 15.74
N GLY A 168 -4.45 3.65 15.78
CA GLY A 168 -3.07 3.78 16.28
C GLY A 168 -2.19 4.63 15.38
N GLU A 169 -0.94 4.76 15.77
CA GLU A 169 0.12 5.29 14.92
C GLU A 169 0.29 4.40 13.71
N LEU A 170 0.43 5.00 12.53
CA LEU A 170 0.59 4.29 11.28
C LEU A 170 2.00 4.49 10.76
N THR A 171 2.78 3.43 10.65
CA THR A 171 4.12 3.46 10.06
C THR A 171 4.16 2.61 8.80
N ALA A 172 4.99 2.95 7.82
CA ALA A 172 5.23 2.13 6.64
C ALA A 172 6.71 2.08 6.30
N ALA A 173 7.16 0.88 5.92
CA ALA A 173 8.52 0.62 5.46
C ALA A 173 8.50 -0.18 4.16
N VAL A 174 9.57 -0.06 3.39
CA VAL A 174 9.77 -0.82 2.15
C VAL A 174 11.08 -1.57 2.19
N GLN A 175 11.12 -2.72 1.52
CA GLN A 175 12.32 -3.52 1.31
C GLN A 175 12.26 -4.22 -0.05
N VAL A 176 13.40 -4.33 -0.72
CA VAL A 176 13.51 -5.02 -2.02
C VAL A 176 14.26 -6.32 -1.84
N PHE A 177 13.77 -7.35 -2.49
CA PHE A 177 14.37 -8.67 -2.57
C PHE A 177 14.64 -9.02 -4.04
N GLY A 178 15.74 -9.71 -4.27
CA GLY A 178 16.10 -10.25 -5.58
C GLY A 178 16.35 -11.74 -5.50
N LYS A 179 16.38 -12.39 -6.65
CA LYS A 179 16.75 -13.80 -6.77
C LYS A 179 18.26 -13.96 -6.87
N ASP A 180 18.85 -14.73 -5.97
CA ASP A 180 20.25 -15.14 -6.09
C ASP A 180 20.44 -16.02 -7.33
N THR A 181 21.41 -15.71 -8.18
CA THR A 181 21.62 -16.42 -9.45
C THR A 181 22.24 -17.80 -9.28
N ALA A 182 22.91 -18.07 -8.15
CA ALA A 182 23.58 -19.33 -7.89
C ALA A 182 22.67 -20.33 -7.15
N THR A 183 21.92 -19.85 -6.16
CA THR A 183 21.05 -20.70 -5.32
C THR A 183 19.58 -20.65 -5.74
N GLY A 184 19.16 -19.58 -6.44
CA GLY A 184 17.75 -19.33 -6.73
C GLY A 184 16.93 -18.83 -5.54
N GLU A 185 17.56 -18.60 -4.38
CA GLU A 185 16.91 -18.15 -3.16
C GLU A 185 16.66 -16.64 -3.16
N ALA A 186 15.69 -16.19 -2.36
CA ALA A 186 15.42 -14.77 -2.18
C ALA A 186 16.44 -14.11 -1.23
N VAL A 187 17.08 -13.04 -1.70
CA VAL A 187 18.05 -12.26 -0.93
C VAL A 187 17.61 -10.80 -0.86
N ALA A 188 17.70 -10.20 0.33
CA ALA A 188 17.43 -8.77 0.50
C ALA A 188 18.48 -7.94 -0.26
N ARG A 189 18.02 -7.09 -1.19
CA ARG A 189 18.88 -6.16 -1.96
C ARG A 189 19.05 -4.83 -1.25
N THR A 190 18.05 -4.42 -0.48
CA THR A 190 18.07 -3.16 0.26
C THR A 190 17.86 -3.40 1.76
N PRO A 191 18.41 -2.53 2.63
CA PRO A 191 17.96 -2.49 4.01
C PRO A 191 16.49 -2.11 4.04
N ARG A 192 15.77 -2.56 5.07
CA ARG A 192 14.41 -2.10 5.30
C ARG A 192 14.40 -0.60 5.63
N VAL A 193 13.70 0.20 4.83
CA VAL A 193 13.65 1.66 4.95
C VAL A 193 12.26 2.13 5.34
N THR A 194 12.16 2.92 6.41
CA THR A 194 10.91 3.54 6.86
C THR A 194 10.67 4.81 6.05
N PHE A 195 9.58 4.85 5.28
CA PHE A 195 9.22 6.00 4.46
C PHE A 195 8.04 6.80 5.01
N PHE A 196 7.31 6.25 5.99
CA PHE A 196 6.22 6.89 6.71
C PHE A 196 6.25 6.47 8.18
N GLY A 197 6.23 7.43 9.11
CA GLY A 197 6.41 7.14 10.55
C GLY A 197 7.53 7.95 11.19
N HIS A 198 8.11 7.42 12.26
CA HIS A 198 9.27 8.02 12.93
C HIS A 198 10.52 7.88 12.03
N PRO A 199 11.19 8.99 11.66
CA PRO A 199 12.49 8.91 11.02
C PRO A 199 13.50 8.24 11.97
N LYS A 200 14.50 7.53 11.41
CA LYS A 200 15.63 7.04 12.21
C LYS A 200 16.33 8.24 12.85
N ALA A 201 16.78 8.07 14.09
CA ALA A 201 17.30 9.11 14.99
C ALA A 201 18.59 9.85 14.53
N SER A 202 18.96 9.76 13.25
CA SER A 202 20.16 10.38 12.67
C SER A 202 19.95 11.81 12.16
N SER A 203 18.72 12.31 11.98
CA SER A 203 18.48 13.71 11.64
C SER A 203 18.22 14.52 12.93
N ARG A 204 19.11 15.48 13.21
CA ARG A 204 19.00 16.44 14.32
C ARG A 204 17.92 17.51 14.10
N GLU A 205 17.10 17.38 13.07
CA GLU A 205 16.09 18.36 12.69
C GLU A 205 14.70 17.71 12.68
N LEU A 206 13.73 18.39 13.33
CA LEU A 206 12.33 17.98 13.35
C LEU A 206 11.83 17.83 11.90
N PHE A 207 11.46 16.60 11.53
CA PHE A 207 10.71 16.24 10.31
C PHE A 207 11.48 16.10 8.99
N ASP A 208 12.78 15.86 9.03
CA ASP A 208 13.48 15.33 7.85
C ASP A 208 13.29 13.81 7.78
N TYR A 209 12.31 13.38 6.99
CA TYR A 209 12.35 12.05 6.39
C TYR A 209 13.62 11.97 5.54
N GLU A 210 14.31 10.83 5.49
CA GLU A 210 15.43 10.66 4.55
C GLU A 210 14.97 11.11 3.15
N PRO A 211 15.71 12.02 2.50
CA PRO A 211 15.38 12.51 1.18
C PRO A 211 15.43 11.31 0.24
N TYR A 212 14.29 11.04 -0.39
CA TYR A 212 14.10 10.12 -1.51
C TYR A 212 15.13 8.99 -1.60
N PHE A 213 15.02 7.98 -0.74
CA PHE A 213 15.92 6.83 -0.84
C PHE A 213 15.63 6.08 -2.14
N SER A 214 16.71 5.71 -2.83
CA SER A 214 16.66 4.84 -4.00
C SER A 214 16.31 3.42 -3.55
N LEU A 215 15.43 2.75 -4.29
CA LEU A 215 15.20 1.30 -4.14
C LEU A 215 16.33 0.47 -4.74
N ASN A 216 17.33 1.12 -5.37
CA ASN A 216 18.43 0.50 -6.10
C ASN A 216 17.94 -0.65 -7.00
N THR A 217 16.83 -0.39 -7.70
CA THR A 217 16.14 -1.35 -8.56
C THR A 217 15.88 -0.71 -9.91
N SER A 218 16.21 -1.43 -10.97
CA SER A 218 16.00 -1.07 -12.38
C SER A 218 15.17 -2.14 -13.08
N LEU A 219 14.68 -1.85 -14.29
CA LEU A 219 14.03 -2.89 -15.11
C LEU A 219 15.02 -3.98 -15.54
N SER A 220 16.30 -3.65 -15.70
CA SER A 220 17.36 -4.62 -16.00
C SER A 220 17.60 -5.64 -14.90
N ASP A 221 17.18 -5.35 -13.66
CA ASP A 221 17.20 -6.34 -12.58
C ASP A 221 16.07 -7.36 -12.72
N CYS A 222 14.99 -6.98 -13.41
CA CYS A 222 13.83 -7.82 -13.67
C CYS A 222 14.00 -8.61 -14.97
N VAL A 223 14.72 -8.04 -15.94
CA VAL A 223 14.89 -8.55 -17.31
C VAL A 223 16.33 -8.40 -17.75
N GLN A 224 16.99 -9.51 -18.12
CA GLN A 224 18.34 -9.46 -18.70
C GLN A 224 18.27 -8.89 -20.12
N SER A 225 18.73 -7.65 -20.30
CA SER A 225 18.77 -6.97 -21.59
C SER A 225 19.86 -5.89 -21.58
N ASP A 226 20.58 -5.76 -22.69
CA ASP A 226 21.60 -4.71 -22.88
C ASP A 226 21.00 -3.40 -23.42
N ASP A 227 19.68 -3.35 -23.69
CA ASP A 227 19.00 -2.15 -24.17
C ASP A 227 18.90 -1.10 -23.05
N GLU A 228 19.35 0.12 -23.34
CA GLU A 228 19.34 1.27 -22.43
C GLU A 228 17.97 1.54 -21.81
N ARG A 229 16.87 1.19 -22.50
CA ARG A 229 15.50 1.37 -21.99
C ARG A 229 15.22 0.58 -20.71
N TYR A 230 15.89 -0.55 -20.48
CA TYR A 230 15.73 -1.36 -19.26
C TYR A 230 16.63 -0.87 -18.11
N HIS A 231 17.64 -0.05 -18.39
CA HIS A 231 18.55 0.49 -17.36
C HIS A 231 17.90 1.59 -16.51
N LYS A 232 16.66 1.98 -16.83
CA LYS A 232 15.92 2.98 -16.07
C LYS A 232 15.58 2.48 -14.67
N GLU A 233 15.88 3.31 -13.69
CA GLU A 233 15.57 3.03 -12.28
C GLU A 233 14.05 3.07 -12.03
N LEU A 234 13.57 2.14 -11.22
CA LEU A 234 12.20 2.09 -10.71
C LEU A 234 12.04 3.07 -9.55
N VAL A 235 11.94 4.36 -9.88
CA VAL A 235 11.82 5.45 -8.91
C VAL A 235 10.36 5.71 -8.54
N LEU A 236 10.04 5.54 -7.26
CA LEU A 236 8.73 5.90 -6.70
C LEU A 236 8.75 7.34 -6.15
N ASN A 237 7.65 8.05 -6.36
CA ASN A 237 7.37 9.32 -5.72
C ASN A 237 6.88 9.09 -4.28
N TRP A 238 7.84 9.15 -3.35
CA TRP A 238 7.59 8.94 -1.92
C TRP A 238 6.61 9.94 -1.32
N ASP A 239 6.54 11.18 -1.82
CA ASP A 239 5.61 12.19 -1.29
C ASP A 239 4.17 11.87 -1.63
N ILE A 240 3.92 11.36 -2.85
CA ILE A 240 2.61 10.83 -3.22
C ILE A 240 2.24 9.67 -2.30
N LEU A 241 3.15 8.71 -2.08
CA LEU A 241 2.87 7.56 -1.20
C LEU A 241 2.59 8.00 0.24
N ARG A 242 3.36 8.95 0.79
CA ARG A 242 3.16 9.51 2.14
C ARG A 242 1.83 10.26 2.24
N PHE A 243 1.50 11.07 1.25
CA PHE A 243 0.24 11.80 1.19
C PHE A 243 -0.95 10.84 1.15
N GLU A 244 -0.85 9.79 0.33
CA GLU A 244 -1.89 8.77 0.20
C GLU A 244 -2.07 7.95 1.48
N LEU A 245 -0.98 7.60 2.18
CA LEU A 245 -1.06 6.94 3.48
C LEU A 245 -1.72 7.84 4.54
N GLU A 246 -1.38 9.13 4.58
CA GLU A 246 -2.01 10.09 5.48
C GLU A 246 -3.52 10.20 5.21
N ARG A 247 -3.90 10.27 3.92
CA ARG A 247 -5.30 10.31 3.49
C ARG A 247 -6.04 9.03 3.89
N ALA A 248 -5.44 7.87 3.62
CA ALA A 248 -5.99 6.57 3.96
C ALA A 248 -6.15 6.38 5.48
N ARG A 249 -5.19 6.88 6.26
CA ARG A 249 -5.22 6.90 7.73
C ARG A 249 -6.47 7.60 8.25
N ARG A 250 -6.73 8.82 7.78
CA ARG A 250 -7.95 9.57 8.13
C ARG A 250 -9.23 8.86 7.65
N GLY A 251 -9.22 8.32 6.44
CA GLY A 251 -10.34 7.58 5.87
C GLY A 251 -10.71 6.34 6.70
N LEU A 252 -9.71 5.53 7.08
CA LEU A 252 -9.92 4.33 7.88
C LEU A 252 -10.43 4.65 9.28
N ALA A 253 -9.93 5.71 9.93
CA ALA A 253 -10.48 6.17 11.21
C ALA A 253 -11.97 6.55 11.10
N SER A 254 -12.34 7.28 10.04
CA SER A 254 -13.73 7.66 9.77
C SER A 254 -14.63 6.45 9.50
N LEU A 255 -14.13 5.46 8.74
CA LEU A 255 -14.85 4.22 8.46
C LEU A 255 -15.09 3.42 9.74
N ARG A 256 -14.04 3.21 10.55
CA ARG A 256 -14.13 2.49 11.83
C ARG A 256 -15.12 3.14 12.78
N TYR A 257 -15.05 4.47 12.91
CA TYR A 257 -16.03 5.25 13.68
C TYR A 257 -17.45 4.98 13.19
N THR A 258 -17.71 5.16 11.90
CA THR A 258 -19.05 5.04 11.33
C THR A 258 -19.63 3.64 11.54
N THR A 259 -18.83 2.61 11.33
CA THR A 259 -19.21 1.21 11.55
C THR A 259 -19.53 0.94 13.02
N ALA A 260 -18.67 1.37 13.95
CA ALA A 260 -18.87 1.14 15.37
C ALA A 260 -20.05 1.93 15.95
N ALA A 261 -20.20 3.20 15.56
CA ALA A 261 -21.31 4.05 16.00
C ALA A 261 -22.66 3.51 15.50
N ARG A 262 -22.72 3.00 14.26
CA ARG A 262 -23.91 2.32 13.74
C ARG A 262 -24.23 1.06 14.56
N GLY A 263 -23.23 0.24 14.86
CA GLY A 263 -23.40 -0.96 15.68
C GLY A 263 -23.91 -0.65 17.09
N LEU A 264 -23.39 0.41 17.72
CA LEU A 264 -23.85 0.87 19.03
C LEU A 264 -25.32 1.32 18.99
N ALA A 265 -25.69 2.13 18.01
CA ALA A 265 -27.06 2.63 17.88
C ALA A 265 -28.11 1.52 17.65
N ILE A 266 -27.72 0.40 17.02
CA ILE A 266 -28.58 -0.78 16.88
C ILE A 266 -28.72 -1.48 18.24
N SER A 267 -27.61 -1.65 18.96
CA SER A 267 -27.60 -2.29 20.28
C SER A 267 -28.34 -1.51 21.35
N GLU A 268 -28.43 -0.18 21.26
CA GLU A 268 -29.14 0.67 22.22
C GLU A 268 -30.66 0.79 21.93
N LYS A 269 -31.12 0.29 20.78
CA LYS A 269 -32.54 0.24 20.39
C LYS A 269 -33.20 -1.13 20.62
N LEU A 270 -32.40 -2.14 20.93
CA LEU A 270 -32.83 -3.48 21.35
C LEU A 270 -32.79 -3.57 22.88
#